data_AF-A0A1H9GKU7-F1
#
_entry.id   AF-A0A1H9GKU7-F1
#
_cell.length_a   1.000
_cell.length_b   1.000
_cell.length_c   1.000
_cell.angle_alpha   90.00
_cell.angle_beta   90.00
_cell.angle_gamma   90.00
#
_symmetry.space_group_name_H-M   'P 1'
#
loop_
_entity.id
_entity.type
_entity.pdbx_description
1 polymer ?
#
loop_
_entity_poly.entity_id
_entity_poly.type
_entity_poly.pdbx_seq_one_letter_code
_entity_poly.pdbx_strand_id
1 'polypeptide(L)'
;MIRRRRLLRTTLAAGAAGVAGCMSAEPADEQDGEPPDDDTPADLERLGDGRYEVDIGAISDGQVQVLEADAAMGAILYISPIRIEWTYGHLQGDETPESFDIDPVLDTTDDEATLFLAPVYDADAENWQINAYADETYDEARENHRIHLGRFMGVVDDREIEEHDAGFTEHHDGVYRATVDFGPTPADSEDPRAVHVSNMTVEEADSDDAGPEVGGFLHPNVIDRDPPAVPTVEFSFAYDDTARQVTITHESGDTLQGESTWIGFGGNRTDEQFSGEVTPGDQLTVAVADANPDDPLVIVWDNSTTDEGIPLGTFEIPE
;
A
#
# COMPACT_ATOMS: atom_id res chain seq x y z
N MET A 1 18.08 -4.07 -11.96
CA MET A 1 18.12 -5.37 -11.26
C MET A 1 18.12 -5.08 -9.77
N ILE A 2 16.93 -4.79 -9.24
CA ILE A 2 16.70 -4.45 -7.85
C ILE A 2 15.98 -5.67 -7.25
N ARG A 3 16.61 -6.29 -6.27
CA ARG A 3 16.04 -7.33 -5.42
C ARG A 3 16.19 -6.80 -4.02
N ARG A 4 15.08 -6.61 -3.30
CA ARG A 4 14.87 -7.03 -1.90
C ARG A 4 13.63 -6.35 -1.32
N ARG A 5 12.73 -7.19 -0.81
CA ARG A 5 11.97 -6.99 0.42
C ARG A 5 12.10 -8.31 1.17
N ARG A 6 12.60 -8.27 2.41
CA ARG A 6 12.55 -9.35 3.40
C ARG A 6 12.67 -8.68 4.75
N LEU A 7 11.52 -8.36 5.35
CA LEU A 7 11.42 -8.08 6.78
C LEU A 7 11.71 -9.38 7.52
N LEU A 8 12.99 -9.61 7.87
CA LEU A 8 13.35 -10.67 8.78
C LEU A 8 13.16 -10.16 10.21
N ARG A 9 12.10 -10.62 10.87
CA ARG A 9 12.00 -10.59 12.35
C ARG A 9 13.13 -11.46 12.92
N THR A 10 14.28 -10.87 13.19
CA THR A 10 15.35 -11.51 13.98
C THR A 10 15.05 -11.38 15.47
N THR A 11 14.41 -12.38 16.06
CA THR A 11 14.41 -12.58 17.52
C THR A 11 15.83 -12.89 17.99
N LEU A 12 16.52 -11.88 18.51
CA LEU A 12 17.80 -12.04 19.22
C LEU A 12 17.53 -12.62 20.63
N ALA A 13 17.63 -13.94 20.76
CA ALA A 13 17.70 -14.58 22.07
C ALA A 13 19.10 -14.33 22.69
N ALA A 14 19.19 -13.32 23.57
CA ALA A 14 20.35 -13.11 24.43
C ALA A 14 20.42 -14.21 25.51
N GLY A 15 21.57 -14.89 25.58
CA GLY A 15 21.74 -16.13 26.34
C GLY A 15 21.96 -16.00 27.86
N ALA A 16 22.02 -17.16 28.51
CA ALA A 16 22.63 -17.33 29.82
C ALA A 16 23.51 -18.58 29.85
N ALA A 17 24.80 -18.38 30.11
CA ALA A 17 25.77 -19.44 30.35
C ALA A 17 25.93 -19.71 31.87
N GLY A 18 26.02 -20.99 32.22
CA GLY A 18 26.48 -21.52 33.53
C GLY A 18 25.42 -22.35 34.25
N VAL A 19 25.63 -23.57 34.78
CA VAL A 19 26.84 -24.38 35.04
C VAL A 19 26.40 -25.85 35.22
N ALA A 20 27.20 -26.79 34.70
CA ALA A 20 27.36 -28.22 35.02
C ALA A 20 26.24 -29.05 35.69
N GLY A 21 25.82 -30.13 35.01
CA GLY A 21 25.21 -31.31 35.61
C GLY A 21 24.98 -32.42 34.59
N CYS A 22 25.84 -33.44 34.58
CA CYS A 22 25.79 -34.59 33.67
C CYS A 22 24.47 -35.39 33.80
N MET A 23 23.75 -35.59 32.69
CA MET A 23 23.08 -36.86 32.37
C MET A 23 22.90 -36.98 30.85
N SER A 24 23.30 -38.13 30.32
CA SER A 24 23.12 -38.54 28.93
C SER A 24 21.66 -38.92 28.68
N ALA A 25 21.02 -38.29 27.70
CA ALA A 25 19.84 -38.79 27.00
C ALA A 25 19.91 -38.27 25.56
N GLU A 26 19.49 -39.10 24.62
CA GLU A 26 19.74 -39.06 23.17
C GLU A 26 19.43 -37.71 22.48
N PRO A 27 20.15 -37.33 21.40
CA PRO A 27 19.71 -36.20 20.58
C PRO A 27 18.47 -36.65 19.82
N ALA A 28 17.32 -36.08 20.18
CA ALA A 28 16.23 -35.96 19.24
C ALA A 28 16.74 -35.04 18.11
N ASP A 29 16.62 -35.50 16.86
CA ASP A 29 16.79 -34.64 15.69
C ASP A 29 15.83 -33.45 15.86
N GLU A 30 16.37 -32.30 16.27
CA GLU A 30 15.74 -31.01 16.06
C GLU A 30 15.67 -30.87 14.53
N GLN A 31 14.50 -31.16 13.97
CA GLN A 31 14.15 -30.59 12.69
C GLN A 31 14.19 -29.08 12.90
N ASP A 32 15.33 -28.48 12.52
CA ASP A 32 15.37 -27.12 12.01
C ASP A 32 14.33 -27.08 10.89
N GLY A 33 13.09 -26.78 11.28
CA GLY A 33 12.05 -26.43 10.33
C GLY A 33 12.55 -25.18 9.65
N GLU A 34 13.02 -25.34 8.42
CA GLU A 34 13.11 -24.23 7.48
C GLU A 34 11.78 -23.48 7.60
N PRO A 35 11.78 -22.15 7.84
CA PRO A 35 10.53 -21.41 7.87
C PRO A 35 9.80 -21.73 6.57
N PRO A 36 8.48 -22.00 6.60
CA PRO A 36 7.75 -22.32 5.39
C PRO A 36 8.11 -21.27 4.34
N ASP A 37 8.52 -21.74 3.16
CA ASP A 37 8.68 -20.85 2.01
C ASP A 37 7.35 -20.12 1.86
N ASP A 38 7.37 -18.82 2.17
CA ASP A 38 6.21 -17.97 2.04
C ASP A 38 6.05 -17.70 0.55
N ASP A 39 5.22 -18.53 -0.10
CA ASP A 39 4.88 -18.43 -1.52
C ASP A 39 3.95 -17.22 -1.80
N THR A 40 3.74 -16.33 -0.82
CA THR A 40 2.99 -15.08 -0.97
C THR A 40 3.61 -14.23 -2.09
N PRO A 41 2.83 -13.81 -3.09
CA PRO A 41 3.28 -12.89 -4.14
C PRO A 41 3.84 -11.58 -3.60
N ALA A 42 4.76 -10.96 -4.35
CA ALA A 42 5.47 -9.76 -3.90
C ALA A 42 4.57 -8.52 -3.72
N ASP A 43 3.38 -8.51 -4.29
CA ASP A 43 2.35 -7.47 -4.18
C ASP A 43 1.37 -7.69 -3.03
N LEU A 44 1.54 -8.77 -2.25
CA LEU A 44 0.70 -9.07 -1.09
C LEU A 44 1.56 -9.19 0.17
N GLU A 45 1.10 -8.60 1.27
CA GLU A 45 1.61 -8.85 2.61
C GLU A 45 0.58 -9.67 3.41
N ARG A 46 1.03 -10.80 3.95
CA ARG A 46 0.15 -11.65 4.75
C ARG A 46 0.03 -11.09 6.17
N LEU A 47 -1.16 -10.64 6.54
CA LEU A 47 -1.46 -10.11 7.87
C LEU A 47 -1.88 -11.20 8.87
N GLY A 48 -2.44 -12.32 8.38
CA GLY A 48 -2.94 -13.40 9.23
C GLY A 48 -3.84 -14.36 8.47
N ASP A 49 -4.60 -15.17 9.18
CA ASP A 49 -5.53 -16.19 8.66
C ASP A 49 -6.40 -15.68 7.48
N GLY A 50 -5.98 -15.94 6.22
CA GLY A 50 -6.70 -15.52 5.01
C GLY A 50 -6.75 -14.00 4.75
N ARG A 51 -5.99 -13.20 5.51
CA ARG A 51 -5.96 -11.74 5.37
C ARG A 51 -4.67 -11.29 4.68
N TYR A 52 -4.83 -10.56 3.58
CA TYR A 52 -3.74 -10.10 2.73
C TYR A 52 -3.87 -8.61 2.43
N GLU A 53 -2.83 -7.83 2.72
CA GLU A 53 -2.75 -6.42 2.34
C GLU A 53 -2.08 -6.25 0.98
N VAL A 54 -2.63 -5.40 0.12
CA VAL A 54 -1.99 -5.08 -1.17
C VAL A 54 -0.86 -4.07 -1.00
N ASP A 55 0.37 -4.52 -1.19
CA ASP A 55 1.59 -3.70 -1.08
C ASP A 55 1.94 -3.08 -2.44
N ILE A 56 1.24 -1.99 -2.79
CA ILE A 56 1.47 -1.24 -4.03
C ILE A 56 2.92 -0.75 -4.12
N GLY A 57 3.50 -0.37 -2.97
CA GLY A 57 4.88 0.07 -2.90
C GLY A 57 5.87 -1.00 -3.35
N ALA A 58 5.55 -2.30 -3.18
CA ALA A 58 6.43 -3.40 -3.57
C ALA A 58 6.55 -3.61 -5.07
N ILE A 59 5.55 -3.17 -5.82
CA ILE A 59 5.46 -3.40 -7.27
C ILE A 59 5.54 -2.13 -8.10
N SER A 60 5.40 -0.96 -7.47
CA SER A 60 5.59 0.33 -8.11
C SER A 60 7.07 0.73 -8.13
N ASP A 61 7.54 1.24 -9.27
CA ASP A 61 8.87 1.88 -9.36
C ASP A 61 8.89 3.29 -8.74
N GLY A 62 7.71 3.84 -8.46
CA GLY A 62 7.53 5.11 -7.77
C GLY A 62 7.28 4.96 -6.27
N GLN A 63 7.53 6.04 -5.53
CA GLN A 63 7.17 6.12 -4.10
C GLN A 63 5.67 6.38 -3.95
N VAL A 64 4.99 5.50 -3.22
CA VAL A 64 3.52 5.48 -3.06
C VAL A 64 3.16 5.57 -1.58
N GLN A 65 2.05 6.23 -1.29
CA GLN A 65 1.40 6.24 0.02
C GLN A 65 -0.10 6.01 -0.16
N VAL A 66 -0.67 5.17 0.69
CA VAL A 66 -2.13 5.05 0.82
C VAL A 66 -2.55 6.05 1.90
N LEU A 67 -3.50 6.92 1.56
CA LEU A 67 -4.06 7.92 2.45
C LEU A 67 -5.49 7.52 2.77
N GLU A 68 -5.70 7.11 4.02
CA GLU A 68 -7.04 7.09 4.61
C GLU A 68 -7.45 8.56 4.82
N ALA A 69 -8.39 9.06 4.02
CA ALA A 69 -9.03 10.34 4.30
C ALA A 69 -10.32 10.09 5.09
N ASP A 70 -10.85 11.15 5.72
CA ASP A 70 -12.13 11.11 6.43
C ASP A 70 -13.18 10.33 5.62
N ALA A 71 -14.12 9.65 6.31
CA ALA A 71 -15.11 8.67 5.83
C ALA A 71 -15.72 8.82 4.41
N ALA A 72 -15.61 9.97 3.75
CA ALA A 72 -16.13 10.24 2.42
C ALA A 72 -15.16 10.00 1.25
N MET A 73 -13.84 9.89 1.42
CA MET A 73 -12.91 9.69 0.30
C MET A 73 -11.63 8.96 0.74
N GLY A 74 -11.12 8.06 -0.09
CA GLY A 74 -9.76 7.54 0.03
C GLY A 74 -8.88 7.95 -1.14
N ALA A 75 -7.56 8.02 -0.94
CA ALA A 75 -6.61 8.29 -2.03
C ALA A 75 -5.32 7.45 -1.97
N ILE A 76 -4.76 7.14 -3.14
CA ILE A 76 -3.41 6.59 -3.30
C ILE A 76 -2.53 7.69 -3.89
N LEU A 77 -1.58 8.20 -3.11
CA LEU A 77 -0.67 9.27 -3.50
C LEU A 77 0.65 8.69 -4.00
N TYR A 78 0.93 8.91 -5.27
CA TYR A 78 2.27 8.75 -5.84
C TYR A 78 3.02 10.05 -5.70
N ILE A 79 4.27 9.98 -5.26
CA ILE A 79 5.06 11.14 -4.88
C ILE A 79 6.22 11.37 -5.85
N SER A 80 6.82 10.28 -6.34
CA SER A 80 7.96 10.31 -7.25
C SER A 80 7.87 9.16 -8.25
N PRO A 81 8.27 9.34 -9.54
CA PRO A 81 8.83 10.56 -10.13
C PRO A 81 7.77 11.60 -10.50
N ILE A 82 6.49 11.29 -10.36
CA ILE A 82 5.36 12.18 -10.64
C ILE A 82 4.52 12.22 -9.39
N ARG A 83 4.06 13.41 -9.01
CA ARG A 83 3.10 13.57 -7.94
C ARG A 83 1.69 13.51 -8.50
N ILE A 84 1.02 12.41 -8.25
CA ILE A 84 -0.35 12.16 -8.71
C ILE A 84 -1.12 11.48 -7.58
N GLU A 85 -2.30 12.00 -7.31
CA GLU A 85 -3.26 11.43 -6.38
C GLU A 85 -4.29 10.63 -7.17
N TRP A 86 -4.50 9.38 -6.80
CA TRP A 86 -5.57 8.55 -7.34
C TRP A 86 -6.66 8.46 -6.29
N THR A 87 -7.76 9.17 -6.51
CA THR A 87 -8.94 9.07 -5.66
C THR A 87 -9.62 7.73 -5.93
N TYR A 88 -9.92 7.01 -4.86
CA TYR A 88 -10.56 5.71 -4.89
C TYR A 88 -11.99 5.78 -4.32
N GLY A 89 -12.87 4.90 -4.80
CA GLY A 89 -14.14 4.66 -4.16
C GLY A 89 -14.84 3.39 -4.62
N HIS A 90 -15.76 2.90 -3.78
CA HIS A 90 -16.60 1.74 -4.05
C HIS A 90 -17.89 2.13 -4.75
N LEU A 91 -18.41 1.23 -5.57
CA LEU A 91 -19.76 1.25 -6.11
C LEU A 91 -20.51 0.12 -5.38
N GLN A 92 -21.47 0.44 -4.52
CA GLN A 92 -22.37 -0.53 -3.90
C GLN A 92 -23.77 0.08 -3.73
N GLY A 93 -24.75 -0.41 -4.49
CA GLY A 93 -26.18 -0.09 -4.26
C GLY A 93 -26.71 1.19 -4.92
N ASP A 94 -27.96 1.55 -4.60
CA ASP A 94 -28.67 2.75 -5.10
C ASP A 94 -28.38 4.00 -4.25
N GLU A 95 -27.73 3.83 -3.10
CA GLU A 95 -27.37 4.88 -2.15
C GLU A 95 -25.86 5.11 -2.23
N THR A 96 -25.44 6.38 -2.20
CA THR A 96 -24.02 6.76 -2.17
C THR A 96 -23.35 6.04 -1.00
N PRO A 97 -22.16 5.42 -1.16
CA PRO A 97 -21.49 4.70 -0.06
C PRO A 97 -21.41 5.58 1.18
N GLU A 98 -21.84 5.05 2.33
CA GLU A 98 -21.77 5.78 3.60
C GLU A 98 -20.33 5.88 4.13
N SER A 99 -19.43 5.00 3.67
CA SER A 99 -17.99 5.14 3.84
C SER A 99 -17.19 4.77 2.58
N PHE A 100 -16.06 5.45 2.40
CA PHE A 100 -15.06 5.23 1.36
C PHE A 100 -13.74 4.81 2.01
N ASP A 101 -13.83 3.95 3.02
CA ASP A 101 -12.65 3.40 3.68
C ASP A 101 -11.83 2.67 2.62
N ILE A 102 -10.58 3.11 2.42
CA ILE A 102 -9.63 2.30 1.65
C ILE A 102 -9.21 1.19 2.59
N ASP A 103 -9.75 0.00 2.38
CA ASP A 103 -9.16 -1.20 2.95
C ASP A 103 -8.36 -1.92 1.86
N PRO A 104 -7.02 -1.75 1.81
CA PRO A 104 -6.18 -2.55 0.91
C PRO A 104 -6.08 -4.00 1.40
N VAL A 105 -6.69 -4.34 2.55
CA VAL A 105 -6.76 -5.70 3.09
C VAL A 105 -7.94 -6.44 2.48
N LEU A 106 -7.62 -7.60 1.90
CA LEU A 106 -8.55 -8.58 1.41
C LEU A 106 -8.67 -9.69 2.47
N ASP A 107 -9.87 -9.91 3.00
CA ASP A 107 -10.15 -10.98 3.95
C ASP A 107 -10.89 -12.12 3.24
N THR A 108 -10.16 -13.18 2.88
CA THR A 108 -10.73 -14.34 2.18
C THR A 108 -11.52 -15.26 3.12
N THR A 109 -11.68 -14.89 4.39
CA THR A 109 -12.44 -15.64 5.38
C THR A 109 -13.81 -15.05 5.70
N ASP A 110 -14.07 -13.81 5.26
CA ASP A 110 -15.37 -13.16 5.40
C ASP A 110 -16.27 -13.44 4.18
N ASP A 111 -17.58 -13.38 4.42
CA ASP A 111 -18.61 -13.49 3.38
C ASP A 111 -18.95 -12.11 2.77
N GLU A 112 -18.17 -11.07 3.06
CA GLU A 112 -18.28 -9.73 2.48
C GLU A 112 -17.40 -9.61 1.22
N ALA A 113 -17.95 -9.04 0.14
CA ALA A 113 -17.26 -8.93 -1.14
C ALA A 113 -16.32 -7.71 -1.15
N THR A 114 -15.02 -7.95 -1.29
CA THR A 114 -13.99 -6.92 -1.30
C THR A 114 -13.34 -6.80 -2.67
N LEU A 115 -13.16 -5.55 -3.10
CA LEU A 115 -12.43 -5.18 -4.30
C LEU A 115 -11.50 -4.02 -3.94
N PHE A 116 -10.26 -4.09 -4.41
CA PHE A 116 -9.28 -3.01 -4.29
C PHE A 116 -8.62 -2.74 -5.64
N LEU A 117 -8.46 -1.46 -5.99
CA LEU A 117 -7.82 -1.04 -7.24
C LEU A 117 -6.48 -0.37 -6.92
N ALA A 118 -5.40 -0.99 -7.37
CA ALA A 118 -4.05 -0.45 -7.25
C ALA A 118 -3.56 0.07 -8.61
N PRO A 119 -3.37 1.40 -8.79
CA PRO A 119 -2.50 1.88 -9.83
C PRO A 119 -1.07 1.41 -9.55
N VAL A 120 -0.28 1.13 -10.59
CA VAL A 120 1.12 0.72 -10.51
C VAL A 120 1.89 1.46 -11.58
N TYR A 121 2.97 2.16 -11.19
CA TYR A 121 3.80 2.91 -12.13
C TYR A 121 5.07 2.12 -12.50
N ASP A 122 5.30 1.95 -13.79
CA ASP A 122 6.53 1.40 -14.38
C ASP A 122 7.37 2.55 -14.93
N ALA A 123 8.53 2.80 -14.33
CA ALA A 123 9.40 3.92 -14.69
C ALA A 123 10.20 3.65 -15.98
N ASP A 124 10.49 2.38 -16.29
CA ASP A 124 11.19 2.00 -17.52
C ASP A 124 10.27 2.18 -18.75
N ALA A 125 8.97 1.89 -18.59
CA ALA A 125 7.96 2.06 -19.62
C ALA A 125 7.30 3.45 -19.65
N GLU A 126 7.50 4.25 -18.59
CA GLU A 126 6.79 5.52 -18.34
C GLU A 126 5.26 5.38 -18.42
N ASN A 127 4.73 4.25 -17.94
CA ASN A 127 3.32 3.89 -18.05
C ASN A 127 2.74 3.41 -16.71
N TRP A 128 1.41 3.47 -16.65
CA TRP A 128 0.59 2.97 -15.57
C TRP A 128 -0.09 1.67 -15.98
N GLN A 129 -0.12 0.73 -15.04
CA GLN A 129 -0.98 -0.44 -15.06
C GLN A 129 -1.96 -0.32 -13.89
N ILE A 130 -3.20 -0.77 -14.05
CA ILE A 130 -4.11 -0.95 -12.92
C ILE A 130 -4.20 -2.44 -12.60
N ASN A 131 -3.94 -2.80 -11.35
CA ASN A 131 -4.20 -4.10 -10.79
C ASN A 131 -5.48 -4.03 -9.96
N ALA A 132 -6.51 -4.76 -10.37
CA ALA A 132 -7.71 -4.97 -9.57
C ALA A 132 -7.53 -6.27 -8.77
N TYR A 133 -7.64 -6.19 -7.45
CA TYR A 133 -7.61 -7.33 -6.55
C TYR A 133 -8.99 -7.54 -5.95
N ALA A 134 -9.42 -8.78 -5.88
CA ALA A 134 -10.72 -9.16 -5.35
C ALA A 134 -10.56 -10.41 -4.46
N ASP A 135 -11.42 -10.56 -3.46
CA ASP A 135 -11.57 -11.84 -2.78
C ASP A 135 -12.46 -12.81 -3.57
N GLU A 136 -12.50 -14.07 -3.14
CA GLU A 136 -13.33 -15.12 -3.72
C GLU A 136 -14.82 -14.74 -3.69
N THR A 137 -15.28 -14.10 -2.63
CA THR A 137 -16.67 -13.65 -2.49
C THR A 137 -17.07 -12.67 -3.60
N TYR A 138 -16.23 -11.69 -3.92
CA TYR A 138 -16.47 -10.73 -5.02
C TYR A 138 -16.42 -11.43 -6.39
N ASP A 139 -15.43 -12.30 -6.62
CA ASP A 139 -15.28 -13.02 -7.89
C ASP A 139 -16.51 -13.91 -8.16
N GLU A 140 -16.94 -14.69 -7.16
CA GLU A 140 -18.06 -15.62 -7.28
C GLU A 140 -19.44 -14.94 -7.27
N ALA A 141 -19.56 -13.75 -6.68
CA ALA A 141 -20.84 -13.05 -6.55
C ALA A 141 -21.48 -12.71 -7.91
N ARG A 142 -20.69 -12.62 -8.99
CA ARG A 142 -21.15 -12.21 -10.32
C ARG A 142 -20.48 -13.01 -11.42
N GLU A 143 -21.26 -13.35 -12.46
CA GLU A 143 -20.74 -14.14 -13.58
C GLU A 143 -19.81 -13.35 -14.53
N ASN A 144 -19.88 -12.01 -14.52
CA ASN A 144 -19.09 -11.16 -15.40
C ASN A 144 -18.57 -9.93 -14.64
N HIS A 145 -17.31 -9.59 -14.92
CA HIS A 145 -16.64 -8.39 -14.43
C HIS A 145 -16.01 -7.65 -15.61
N ARG A 146 -16.13 -6.32 -15.62
CA ARG A 146 -15.63 -5.41 -16.66
C ARG A 146 -14.67 -4.41 -16.05
N ILE A 147 -13.65 -4.06 -16.81
CA ILE A 147 -12.80 -2.90 -16.54
C ILE A 147 -13.02 -1.89 -17.66
N HIS A 148 -13.45 -0.69 -17.29
CA HIS A 148 -13.72 0.42 -18.17
C HIS A 148 -12.63 1.47 -18.01
N LEU A 149 -12.01 1.87 -19.12
CA LEU A 149 -11.00 2.93 -19.16
C LEU A 149 -11.51 4.08 -20.02
N GLY A 150 -11.65 5.27 -19.45
CA GLY A 150 -12.22 6.35 -20.25
C GLY A 150 -12.54 7.63 -19.51
N ARG A 151 -13.20 8.51 -20.22
CA ARG A 151 -13.83 9.71 -19.65
C ARG A 151 -15.29 9.41 -19.36
N PHE A 152 -15.67 9.51 -18.10
CA PHE A 152 -17.00 9.12 -17.64
C PHE A 152 -17.93 10.34 -17.45
N MET A 153 -17.37 11.55 -17.44
CA MET A 153 -18.18 12.76 -17.35
C MET A 153 -18.79 13.12 -18.71
N GLY A 154 -20.00 13.68 -18.71
CA GLY A 154 -20.71 14.08 -19.93
C GLY A 154 -21.87 13.16 -20.33
N VAL A 155 -22.43 13.40 -21.51
CA VAL A 155 -23.51 12.59 -22.09
C VAL A 155 -22.91 11.28 -22.61
N VAL A 156 -23.58 10.15 -22.37
CA VAL A 156 -23.11 8.79 -22.70
C VAL A 156 -22.53 8.68 -24.12
N ASP A 157 -23.24 9.23 -25.11
CA ASP A 157 -22.84 9.18 -26.53
C ASP A 157 -21.53 9.93 -26.84
N ASP A 158 -21.10 10.85 -25.97
CA ASP A 158 -19.87 11.64 -26.12
C ASP A 158 -18.73 11.06 -25.25
N ARG A 159 -18.99 10.03 -24.44
CA ARG A 159 -17.96 9.40 -23.59
C ARG A 159 -17.04 8.53 -24.44
N GLU A 160 -15.74 8.71 -24.26
CA GLU A 160 -14.71 7.85 -24.85
C GLU A 160 -14.34 6.80 -23.79
N ILE A 161 -15.04 5.64 -23.82
CA ILE A 161 -14.81 4.52 -22.89
C ILE A 161 -14.40 3.27 -23.66
N GLU A 162 -13.29 2.68 -23.22
CA GLU A 162 -12.79 1.39 -23.64
C GLU A 162 -13.27 0.34 -22.62
N GLU A 163 -14.00 -0.66 -23.08
CA GLU A 163 -14.46 -1.76 -22.24
C GLU A 163 -13.55 -2.99 -22.40
N HIS A 164 -13.11 -3.53 -21.27
CA HIS A 164 -12.29 -4.73 -21.17
C HIS A 164 -13.01 -5.77 -20.31
N ASP A 165 -12.88 -7.04 -20.69
CA ASP A 165 -13.18 -8.12 -19.76
C ASP A 165 -12.13 -8.11 -18.65
N ALA A 166 -12.55 -8.12 -17.39
CA ALA A 166 -11.61 -8.10 -16.27
C ALA A 166 -10.77 -9.38 -16.23
N GLY A 167 -11.36 -10.54 -16.57
CA GLY A 167 -10.67 -11.82 -16.63
C GLY A 167 -9.89 -12.15 -15.35
N PHE A 168 -10.52 -11.99 -14.18
CA PHE A 168 -9.90 -12.29 -12.89
C PHE A 168 -9.32 -13.72 -12.88
N THR A 169 -8.10 -13.83 -12.34
CA THR A 169 -7.43 -15.11 -12.15
C THR A 169 -6.97 -15.24 -10.71
N GLU A 170 -7.07 -16.44 -10.14
CA GLU A 170 -6.54 -16.73 -8.81
C GLU A 170 -5.05 -16.35 -8.76
N HIS A 171 -4.74 -15.44 -7.85
CA HIS A 171 -3.40 -14.88 -7.64
C HIS A 171 -2.74 -15.54 -6.44
N HIS A 172 -3.47 -15.69 -5.32
CA HIS A 172 -2.99 -16.38 -4.11
C HIS A 172 -4.11 -16.65 -3.09
N ASP A 173 -4.29 -17.89 -2.62
CA ASP A 173 -5.12 -18.26 -1.45
C ASP A 173 -6.50 -17.57 -1.39
N GLY A 174 -7.26 -17.60 -2.50
CA GLY A 174 -8.59 -16.97 -2.60
C GLY A 174 -8.58 -15.47 -2.96
N VAL A 175 -7.40 -14.87 -3.12
CA VAL A 175 -7.23 -13.55 -3.73
C VAL A 175 -7.11 -13.71 -5.25
N TYR A 176 -7.95 -13.00 -5.99
CA TYR A 176 -7.99 -12.93 -7.43
C TYR A 176 -7.44 -11.60 -7.93
N ARG A 177 -6.78 -11.62 -9.08
CA ARG A 177 -6.23 -10.40 -9.70
C ARG A 177 -6.59 -10.32 -11.17
N ALA A 178 -6.97 -9.12 -11.59
CA ALA A 178 -7.10 -8.69 -12.97
C ALA A 178 -6.15 -7.50 -13.22
N THR A 179 -5.61 -7.39 -14.43
CA THR A 179 -4.66 -6.32 -14.78
C THR A 179 -5.03 -5.69 -16.12
N VAL A 180 -4.98 -4.36 -16.19
CA VAL A 180 -5.17 -3.63 -17.45
C VAL A 180 -4.11 -2.56 -17.62
N ASP A 181 -3.63 -2.40 -18.85
CA ASP A 181 -2.75 -1.30 -19.23
C ASP A 181 -3.54 0.01 -19.23
N PHE A 182 -3.24 0.89 -18.28
CA PHE A 182 -3.79 2.24 -18.29
C PHE A 182 -3.04 3.13 -19.30
N GLY A 183 -1.73 2.95 -19.44
CA GLY A 183 -0.89 3.73 -20.35
C GLY A 183 -0.24 4.94 -19.67
N PRO A 184 0.12 6.01 -20.41
CA PRO A 184 0.97 7.07 -19.88
C PRO A 184 0.25 7.89 -18.80
N THR A 185 1.02 8.64 -18.01
CA THR A 185 0.47 9.53 -16.99
C THR A 185 -0.64 10.44 -17.58
N PRO A 186 -1.84 10.44 -16.97
CA PRO A 186 -2.98 11.26 -17.41
C PRO A 186 -2.59 12.71 -17.64
N ALA A 187 -3.24 13.39 -18.59
CA ALA A 187 -3.11 14.84 -18.77
C ALA A 187 -3.82 15.61 -17.66
N ASP A 188 -3.35 16.81 -17.35
CA ASP A 188 -4.03 17.72 -16.41
C ASP A 188 -5.33 18.19 -17.10
N SER A 189 -6.48 17.69 -16.65
CA SER A 189 -7.78 17.82 -17.30
C SER A 189 -8.89 17.92 -16.27
N GLU A 190 -9.93 18.71 -16.56
CA GLU A 190 -11.18 18.72 -15.76
C GLU A 190 -11.97 17.41 -15.90
N ASP A 191 -11.66 16.63 -16.94
CA ASP A 191 -12.21 15.30 -17.20
C ASP A 191 -11.06 14.36 -17.58
N PRO A 192 -10.31 13.86 -16.57
CA PRO A 192 -9.20 12.96 -16.80
C PRO A 192 -9.72 11.58 -17.21
N ARG A 193 -8.88 10.81 -17.91
CA ARG A 193 -9.16 9.38 -18.11
C ARG A 193 -9.10 8.69 -16.75
N ALA A 194 -10.12 7.90 -16.43
CA ALA A 194 -10.28 7.18 -15.17
C ALA A 194 -10.45 5.68 -15.42
N VAL A 195 -10.51 4.91 -14.33
CA VAL A 195 -10.76 3.47 -14.37
C VAL A 195 -11.97 3.15 -13.52
N HIS A 196 -12.94 2.44 -14.08
CA HIS A 196 -14.07 1.86 -13.36
C HIS A 196 -14.01 0.35 -13.51
N VAL A 197 -14.15 -0.39 -12.41
CA VAL A 197 -14.33 -1.84 -12.43
C VAL A 197 -15.74 -2.12 -11.94
N SER A 198 -16.52 -2.86 -12.71
CA SER A 198 -17.89 -3.19 -12.31
C SER A 198 -18.38 -4.49 -12.91
N ASN A 199 -19.52 -4.97 -12.45
CA ASN A 199 -20.16 -6.21 -12.89
C ASN A 199 -21.09 -6.05 -14.10
N MET A 200 -21.05 -4.90 -14.77
CA MET A 200 -21.94 -4.58 -15.89
C MET A 200 -21.20 -3.79 -16.97
N THR A 201 -21.78 -3.79 -18.17
CA THR A 201 -21.33 -2.95 -19.29
C THR A 201 -21.73 -1.49 -19.06
N VAL A 202 -21.08 -0.54 -19.76
CA VAL A 202 -21.46 0.89 -19.68
C VAL A 202 -22.93 1.10 -20.08
N GLU A 203 -23.38 0.42 -21.12
CA GLU A 203 -24.77 0.51 -21.60
C GLU A 203 -25.78 0.00 -20.54
N GLU A 204 -25.40 -1.03 -19.77
CA GLU A 204 -26.21 -1.52 -18.66
C GLU A 204 -26.18 -0.52 -17.49
N ALA A 205 -25.02 0.01 -17.10
CA ALA A 205 -24.90 0.99 -16.02
C ALA A 205 -25.72 2.27 -16.26
N ASP A 206 -25.80 2.72 -17.52
CA ASP A 206 -26.62 3.87 -17.91
C ASP A 206 -28.12 3.51 -18.14
N SER A 207 -28.52 2.25 -17.94
CA SER A 207 -29.90 1.79 -18.12
C SER A 207 -30.72 1.91 -16.84
N ASP A 208 -31.90 2.53 -16.93
CA ASP A 208 -32.89 2.58 -15.83
C ASP A 208 -33.40 1.18 -15.40
N ASP A 209 -33.16 0.15 -16.22
CA ASP A 209 -33.59 -1.23 -15.98
C ASP A 209 -32.48 -2.11 -15.36
N ALA A 210 -31.26 -1.60 -15.20
CA ALA A 210 -30.17 -2.33 -14.57
C ALA A 210 -30.35 -2.40 -13.04
N GLY A 211 -29.89 -3.51 -12.46
CA GLY A 211 -29.77 -3.63 -11.01
C GLY A 211 -28.63 -2.76 -10.47
N PRO A 212 -28.38 -2.78 -9.15
CA PRO A 212 -27.32 -1.98 -8.55
C PRO A 212 -25.95 -2.37 -9.09
N GLU A 213 -25.18 -1.36 -9.49
CA GLU A 213 -23.76 -1.50 -9.83
C GLU A 213 -22.97 -1.88 -8.58
N VAL A 214 -22.06 -2.84 -8.75
CA VAL A 214 -21.09 -3.21 -7.72
C VAL A 214 -19.71 -3.19 -8.33
N GLY A 215 -18.75 -2.56 -7.64
CA GLY A 215 -17.43 -2.34 -8.18
C GLY A 215 -16.63 -1.26 -7.47
N GLY A 216 -15.71 -0.62 -8.18
CA GLY A 216 -14.89 0.47 -7.67
C GLY A 216 -14.33 1.35 -8.78
N PHE A 217 -13.80 2.51 -8.43
CA PHE A 217 -13.21 3.45 -9.39
C PHE A 217 -11.88 4.04 -8.91
N LEU A 218 -11.04 4.44 -9.87
CA LEU A 218 -9.83 5.24 -9.68
C LEU A 218 -9.86 6.47 -10.57
N HIS A 219 -9.78 7.64 -9.94
CA HIS A 219 -9.78 8.95 -10.61
C HIS A 219 -8.43 9.64 -10.37
N PRO A 220 -7.62 9.88 -11.41
CA PRO A 220 -6.33 10.52 -11.24
C PRO A 220 -6.43 12.05 -11.18
N ASN A 221 -5.66 12.63 -10.29
CA ASN A 221 -5.44 14.06 -10.12
C ASN A 221 -3.92 14.33 -10.13
N VAL A 222 -3.39 14.78 -11.25
CA VAL A 222 -1.96 15.12 -11.36
C VAL A 222 -1.70 16.42 -10.59
N ILE A 223 -0.88 16.33 -9.56
CA ILE A 223 -0.52 17.46 -8.69
C ILE A 223 0.73 18.16 -9.24
N ASP A 224 1.77 17.38 -9.58
CA ASP A 224 3.04 17.88 -10.13
C ASP A 224 3.70 16.82 -11.00
N ARG A 225 4.16 17.19 -12.19
CA ARG A 225 4.85 16.28 -13.14
C ARG A 225 6.35 16.22 -12.96
N ASP A 226 6.93 17.23 -12.32
CA ASP A 226 8.36 17.31 -12.06
C ASP A 226 8.57 17.61 -10.58
N PRO A 227 8.00 16.77 -9.68
CA PRO A 227 8.21 16.92 -8.26
C PRO A 227 9.72 16.81 -7.97
N PRO A 228 10.19 17.49 -6.93
CA PRO A 228 11.59 17.38 -6.55
C PRO A 228 11.94 15.92 -6.22
N ALA A 229 13.16 15.51 -6.57
CA ALA A 229 13.64 14.17 -6.30
C ALA A 229 13.55 13.84 -4.80
N VAL A 230 12.77 12.82 -4.47
CA VAL A 230 12.66 12.31 -3.10
C VAL A 230 13.76 11.28 -2.87
N PRO A 231 14.50 11.33 -1.75
CA PRO A 231 15.48 10.32 -1.43
C PRO A 231 14.85 8.93 -1.33
N THR A 232 15.46 7.94 -1.98
CA THR A 232 15.03 6.54 -1.84
C THR A 232 15.77 5.92 -0.67
N VAL A 233 15.07 5.68 0.44
CA VAL A 233 15.67 5.16 1.68
C VAL A 233 14.80 4.05 2.28
N GLU A 234 15.45 3.02 2.82
CA GLU A 234 14.80 1.94 3.56
C GLU A 234 15.09 2.09 5.05
N PHE A 235 14.04 2.06 5.87
CA PHE A 235 14.16 2.06 7.32
C PHE A 235 13.66 0.74 7.90
N SER A 236 14.36 0.23 8.92
CA SER A 236 13.83 -0.82 9.79
C SER A 236 13.40 -0.25 11.13
N PHE A 237 12.39 -0.86 11.73
CA PHE A 237 11.83 -0.45 13.01
C PHE A 237 11.90 -1.63 13.99
N ALA A 238 12.44 -1.38 15.18
CA ALA A 238 12.47 -2.34 16.27
C ALA A 238 11.78 -1.72 17.49
N TYR A 239 10.67 -2.32 17.93
CA TYR A 239 9.93 -1.86 19.09
C TYR A 239 10.34 -2.60 20.37
N ASP A 240 10.72 -1.85 21.40
CA ASP A 240 10.91 -2.32 22.77
C ASP A 240 9.68 -1.92 23.60
N ASP A 241 8.79 -2.88 23.82
CA ASP A 241 7.59 -2.71 24.62
C ASP A 241 7.89 -2.37 26.10
N THR A 242 8.98 -2.92 26.65
CA THR A 242 9.34 -2.66 28.06
C THR A 242 9.81 -1.23 28.25
N ALA A 243 10.60 -0.71 27.30
CA ALA A 243 11.07 0.67 27.32
C ALA A 243 10.06 1.65 26.70
N ARG A 244 9.03 1.16 26.01
CA ARG A 244 8.12 1.93 25.13
C ARG A 244 8.93 2.82 24.18
N GLN A 245 9.83 2.20 23.40
CA GLN A 245 10.73 2.87 22.45
C GLN A 245 10.74 2.17 21.10
N VAL A 246 10.91 2.96 20.03
CA VAL A 246 11.16 2.46 18.68
C VAL A 246 12.57 2.85 18.28
N THR A 247 13.39 1.86 17.92
CA THR A 247 14.68 2.07 17.26
C THR A 247 14.47 2.03 15.74
N ILE A 248 14.77 3.14 15.10
CA ILE A 248 14.74 3.34 13.66
C ILE A 248 16.17 3.17 13.13
N THR A 249 16.38 2.29 12.17
CA THR A 249 17.69 2.10 11.51
C THR A 249 17.57 2.45 10.03
N HIS A 250 18.48 3.27 9.50
CA HIS A 250 18.66 3.43 8.06
C HIS A 250 19.30 2.15 7.52
N GLU A 251 18.57 1.33 6.78
CA GLU A 251 19.06 0.02 6.31
C GLU A 251 19.77 0.13 4.97
N SER A 252 19.21 0.92 4.04
CA SER A 252 19.70 1.00 2.67
C SER A 252 19.22 2.27 1.95
N GLY A 253 19.79 2.55 0.78
CA GLY A 253 19.40 3.67 -0.07
C GLY A 253 20.28 4.91 0.05
N ASP A 254 19.69 6.06 -0.26
CA ASP A 254 20.35 7.35 -0.34
C ASP A 254 20.79 7.87 1.04
N THR A 255 21.88 8.64 1.03
CA THR A 255 22.33 9.38 2.21
C THR A 255 21.44 10.59 2.45
N LEU A 256 20.96 10.76 3.69
CA LEU A 256 20.11 11.88 4.10
C LEU A 256 20.91 12.92 4.87
N GLN A 257 20.41 14.15 4.91
CA GLN A 257 20.79 15.12 5.93
C GLN A 257 19.75 15.02 7.04
N GLY A 258 20.16 14.66 8.25
CA GLY A 258 19.29 14.44 9.40
C GLY A 258 18.49 15.69 9.76
N GLU A 259 19.04 16.88 9.53
CA GLU A 259 18.34 18.16 9.72
C GLU A 259 17.20 18.39 8.72
N SER A 260 17.19 17.65 7.60
CA SER A 260 16.09 17.60 6.63
C SER A 260 15.12 16.45 6.91
N THR A 261 15.21 15.82 8.08
CA THR A 261 14.29 14.77 8.51
C THR A 261 13.69 15.10 9.86
N TRP A 262 12.46 14.67 10.10
CA TRP A 262 11.85 14.73 11.42
C TRP A 262 10.92 13.55 11.64
N ILE A 263 10.69 13.25 12.92
CA ILE A 263 9.80 12.17 13.34
C ILE A 263 8.50 12.76 13.85
N GLY A 264 7.36 12.17 13.50
CA GLY A 264 6.05 12.58 13.98
C GLY A 264 5.12 11.45 14.39
N PHE A 265 4.06 11.81 15.13
CA PHE A 265 2.93 10.95 15.50
C PHE A 265 1.62 11.67 15.20
N GLY A 266 0.68 11.04 14.48
CA GLY A 266 -0.62 11.64 14.18
C GLY A 266 -0.51 13.04 13.54
N GLY A 267 0.51 13.24 12.69
CA GLY A 267 0.81 14.52 12.03
C GLY A 267 1.57 15.56 12.89
N ASN A 268 1.86 15.28 14.16
CA ASN A 268 2.61 16.18 15.04
C ASN A 268 4.11 15.87 15.04
N ARG A 269 4.94 16.87 14.76
CA ARG A 269 6.41 16.77 14.82
C ARG A 269 6.91 16.61 16.26
N THR A 270 7.86 15.70 16.45
CA THR A 270 8.59 15.48 17.69
C THR A 270 9.90 16.28 17.73
N ASP A 271 10.54 16.33 18.90
CA ASP A 271 11.89 16.90 19.05
C ASP A 271 12.99 15.91 18.63
N GLU A 272 12.65 14.64 18.39
CA GLU A 272 13.60 13.60 17.98
C GLU A 272 13.83 13.67 16.46
N GLN A 273 15.10 13.62 16.06
CA GLN A 273 15.52 13.61 14.66
C GLN A 273 16.93 13.03 14.53
N PHE A 274 17.26 12.55 13.34
CA PHE A 274 18.64 12.25 13.01
C PHE A 274 19.48 13.55 13.00
N SER A 275 20.80 13.42 13.15
CA SER A 275 21.73 14.56 13.14
C SER A 275 22.85 14.36 12.12
N GLY A 276 23.23 15.42 11.41
CA GLY A 276 24.29 15.35 10.40
C GLY A 276 23.95 14.45 9.23
N GLU A 277 24.98 13.89 8.60
CA GLU A 277 24.79 12.95 7.49
C GLU A 277 24.31 11.59 8.03
N VAL A 278 23.22 11.06 7.46
CA VAL A 278 22.60 9.77 7.82
C VAL A 278 22.81 8.78 6.69
N THR A 279 23.40 7.64 7.03
CA THR A 279 23.84 6.60 6.11
C THR A 279 23.38 5.23 6.58
N PRO A 280 23.44 4.19 5.71
CA PRO A 280 23.12 2.83 6.11
C PRO A 280 23.88 2.38 7.37
N GLY A 281 23.13 1.94 8.38
CA GLY A 281 23.57 1.53 9.70
C GLY A 281 23.38 2.57 10.80
N ASP A 282 23.06 3.82 10.46
CA ASP A 282 22.78 4.86 11.46
C ASP A 282 21.41 4.63 12.11
N GLN A 283 21.32 4.95 13.41
CA GLN A 283 20.16 4.65 14.24
C GLN A 283 19.66 5.87 15.01
N LEU A 284 18.34 5.95 15.16
CA LEU A 284 17.64 6.90 16.02
C LEU A 284 16.71 6.11 16.93
N THR A 285 16.69 6.41 18.22
CA THR A 285 15.73 5.81 19.16
C THR A 285 14.74 6.87 19.60
N VAL A 286 13.46 6.59 19.44
CA VAL A 286 12.35 7.50 19.71
C VAL A 286 11.51 6.92 20.83
N ALA A 287 11.23 7.73 21.85
CA ALA A 287 10.29 7.33 22.90
C ALA A 287 8.85 7.44 22.39
N VAL A 288 8.06 6.39 22.62
CA VAL A 288 6.64 6.31 22.23
C VAL A 288 5.70 6.13 23.42
N ALA A 289 6.19 6.40 24.63
CA ALA A 289 5.44 6.18 25.87
C ALA A 289 4.13 6.99 25.97
N ASP A 290 4.07 8.17 25.32
CA ASP A 290 2.91 9.05 25.31
C ASP A 290 2.18 9.07 23.94
N ALA A 291 2.61 8.24 22.98
CA ALA A 291 1.97 8.15 21.68
C ALA A 291 0.66 7.36 21.78
N ASN A 292 -0.37 7.79 21.05
CA ASN A 292 -1.56 6.98 20.87
C ASN A 292 -1.19 5.76 20.00
N PRO A 293 -1.53 4.51 20.35
CA PRO A 293 -1.32 3.36 19.47
C PRO A 293 -1.95 3.54 18.08
N ASP A 294 -3.05 4.29 17.98
CA ASP A 294 -3.70 4.61 16.69
C ASP A 294 -2.94 5.67 15.86
N ASP A 295 -1.94 6.34 16.45
CA ASP A 295 -1.13 7.36 15.76
C ASP A 295 0.19 6.72 15.28
N PRO A 296 0.35 6.43 13.98
CA PRO A 296 1.58 5.82 13.49
C PRO A 296 2.77 6.76 13.67
N LEU A 297 3.93 6.18 13.96
CA LEU A 297 5.21 6.87 13.86
C LEU A 297 5.52 7.09 12.38
N VAL A 298 5.87 8.33 12.02
CA VAL A 298 6.22 8.67 10.63
C VAL A 298 7.59 9.35 10.59
N ILE A 299 8.46 8.90 9.69
CA ILE A 299 9.70 9.59 9.32
C ILE A 299 9.37 10.47 8.12
N VAL A 300 9.57 11.78 8.24
CA VAL A 300 9.28 12.74 7.18
C VAL A 300 10.55 13.44 6.73
N TRP A 301 10.72 13.56 5.41
CA TRP A 301 11.76 14.35 4.78
C TRP A 301 11.23 15.73 4.39
N ASP A 302 11.86 16.77 4.91
CA ASP A 302 11.60 18.15 4.52
C ASP A 302 12.37 18.49 3.25
N ASN A 303 11.62 18.73 2.18
CA ASN A 303 12.20 19.28 0.98
C ASN A 303 12.58 20.75 1.20
N SER A 304 13.88 21.02 1.27
CA SER A 304 14.41 22.38 1.46
C SER A 304 14.02 23.41 0.37
N THR A 305 13.51 22.95 -0.78
CA THR A 305 13.08 23.80 -1.90
C THR A 305 11.59 24.15 -1.82
N THR A 306 10.74 23.20 -1.43
CA THR A 306 9.28 23.36 -1.42
C THR A 306 8.68 23.58 -0.02
N ASP A 307 9.48 23.42 1.04
CA ASP A 307 9.02 23.43 2.45
C ASP A 307 7.94 22.38 2.72
N GLU A 308 7.98 21.30 1.94
CA GLU A 308 7.04 20.20 2.00
C GLU A 308 7.65 18.99 2.71
N GLY A 309 6.87 18.41 3.62
CA GLY A 309 7.20 17.16 4.29
C GLY A 309 6.70 15.96 3.50
N ILE A 310 7.61 15.04 3.18
CA ILE A 310 7.32 13.79 2.47
C ILE A 310 7.63 12.60 3.36
N PRO A 311 6.64 11.76 3.73
CA PRO A 311 6.91 10.58 4.52
C PRO A 311 7.83 9.60 3.78
N LEU A 312 8.91 9.19 4.46
CA LEU A 312 9.88 8.20 3.99
C LEU A 312 9.65 6.81 4.61
N GLY A 313 8.93 6.72 5.72
CA GLY A 313 8.63 5.46 6.37
C GLY A 313 7.63 5.64 7.51
N THR A 314 6.84 4.59 7.76
CA THR A 314 5.79 4.55 8.77
C THR A 314 5.96 3.31 9.65
N PHE A 315 5.51 3.40 10.90
CA PHE A 315 5.50 2.28 11.84
C PHE A 315 4.29 2.39 12.77
N GLU A 316 3.45 1.36 12.76
CA GLU A 316 2.34 1.22 13.69
C GLU A 316 2.83 0.76 15.06
N ILE A 317 2.44 1.47 16.11
CA ILE A 317 2.86 1.15 17.48
C ILE A 317 1.93 0.05 18.00
N PRO A 318 2.45 -1.13 18.40
CA PRO A 318 1.61 -2.18 18.98
C PRO A 318 0.95 -1.73 20.30
N GLU A 319 -0.28 -2.17 20.55
CA GLU A 319 -1.05 -1.91 21.79
C GLU A 319 -0.33 -2.36 23.08
#